data_AF-A0A9Q0YTP1-F1
#
_entry.id   AF-A0A9Q0YTP1-F1
#
_cell.length_a   1.000
_cell.length_b   1.000
_cell.length_c   1.000
_cell.angle_alpha   90.00
_cell.angle_beta   90.00
_cell.angle_gamma   90.00
#
_symmetry.space_group_name_H-M   'P 1'
#
loop_
_entity.id
_entity.type
_entity.pdbx_description
1 polymer ?
#
loop_
_entity_poly.entity_id
_entity_poly.type
_entity_poly.pdbx_seq_one_letter_code
_entity_poly.pdbx_strand_id
1 'polypeptide(L)' 'MVLDSKKIQYEKIDIAADEDAKQKMRDGMGDPKGLPPQLFNGDDYCGDFAKFDEAVEDEKLEEFLKLK' A
#
# COMPACT_ATOMS: atom_id res chain seq x y z
N MET A 1 11.02 -3.62 7.77
CA MET A 1 9.63 -3.94 7.40
C MET A 1 9.59 -5.32 6.75
N VAL A 2 8.43 -6.00 6.73
CA VAL A 2 8.27 -7.32 6.10
C VAL A 2 8.72 -7.31 4.63
N LEU A 3 8.48 -6.20 3.93
CA LEU A 3 8.95 -5.97 2.55
C LEU A 3 10.48 -6.03 2.41
N ASP A 4 11.23 -5.43 3.34
CA ASP A 4 12.70 -5.44 3.33
C ASP A 4 13.23 -6.88 3.51
N SER A 5 12.66 -7.63 4.46
CA SER A 5 13.03 -9.03 4.71
C SER A 5 12.77 -9.92 3.50
N LYS A 6 11.71 -9.64 2.73
CA LYS A 6 11.37 -10.33 1.49
C LYS A 6 12.07 -9.76 0.25
N LYS A 7 12.92 -8.73 0.40
CA LYS A 7 13.64 -8.05 -0.69
C LYS A 7 12.73 -7.48 -1.79
N ILE A 8 11.51 -7.10 -1.41
CA ILE A 8 10.57 -6.45 -2.32
C ILE A 8 10.97 -4.98 -2.41
N GLN A 9 11.12 -4.47 -3.64
CA GLN A 9 11.40 -3.07 -3.89
C GLN A 9 10.13 -2.24 -3.72
N TYR A 10 10.22 -1.11 -3.02
CA TYR A 10 9.10 -0.20 -2.81
C TYR A 10 9.60 1.22 -2.60
N GLU A 11 8.71 2.18 -2.85
CA GLU A 11 8.94 3.59 -2.56
C GLU A 11 8.05 4.03 -1.39
N LYS A 12 8.58 4.91 -0.53
CA LYS A 12 7.80 5.56 0.53
C LYS A 12 7.42 6.95 0.07
N ILE A 13 6.13 7.17 -0.12
CA ILE A 13 5.58 8.48 -0.48
C ILE A 13 5.05 9.15 0.79
N ASP A 14 5.62 10.30 1.15
CA ASP A 14 5.17 11.09 2.30
C ASP A 14 4.04 12.04 1.92
N ILE A 15 2.81 11.63 2.22
CA ILE A 15 1.60 12.39 1.96
C ILE A 15 1.37 13.57 2.91
N ALA A 16 2.16 13.69 4.00
CA ALA A 16 2.01 14.79 4.94
C ALA A 16 2.54 16.12 4.38
N ALA A 17 3.51 16.03 3.45
CA ALA A 17 4.12 17.17 2.78
C ALA A 17 3.63 17.36 1.33
N ASP A 18 2.86 16.40 0.79
CA ASP A 18 2.39 16.39 -0.60
C ASP A 18 0.88 16.13 -0.66
N GLU A 19 0.11 17.20 -0.88
CA GLU A 19 -1.35 17.14 -0.97
C GLU A 19 -1.83 16.44 -2.25
N ASP A 20 -1.06 16.46 -3.35
CA ASP A 20 -1.42 15.73 -4.58
C ASP A 20 -1.27 14.23 -4.37
N ALA A 21 -0.19 13.79 -3.70
CA ALA A 21 0.00 12.39 -3.32
C ALA A 21 -1.09 11.91 -2.35
N LYS A 22 -1.47 12.75 -1.38
CA LYS A 22 -2.58 12.47 -0.45
C LYS A 22 -3.92 12.33 -1.16
N GLN A 23 -4.19 13.19 -2.15
CA GLN A 23 -5.41 13.10 -2.94
C GLN A 23 -5.41 11.82 -3.80
N LYS A 24 -4.30 11.51 -4.49
CA LYS A 24 -4.13 10.26 -5.24
C LYS A 24 -4.34 9.01 -4.36
N MET A 25 -3.80 9.00 -3.14
CA MET A 25 -4.01 7.91 -2.18
C MET A 25 -5.49 7.72 -1.87
N ARG A 26 -6.20 8.82 -1.55
CA ARG A 26 -7.63 8.79 -1.19
C ARG A 26 -8.53 8.38 -2.35
N ASP A 27 -8.24 8.88 -3.55
CA ASP A 27 -8.97 8.53 -4.77
C ASP A 27 -8.74 7.06 -5.13
N GLY A 28 -7.49 6.60 -5.03
CA GLY A 28 -7.11 5.21 -5.33
C GLY A 28 -7.72 4.20 -4.37
N MET A 29 -7.84 4.54 -3.08
CA MET A 29 -8.52 3.67 -2.10
C MET A 29 -10.05 3.83 -2.09
N GLY A 30 -10.58 4.89 -2.73
CA GLY A 30 -12.01 5.21 -2.74
C GLY A 30 -12.58 5.76 -1.43
N ASP A 31 -11.72 6.29 -0.54
CA ASP A 31 -12.13 6.88 0.75
C ASP A 31 -11.48 8.26 0.97
N PRO A 32 -12.27 9.36 0.97
CA PRO A 32 -11.76 10.71 1.18
C PRO A 32 -11.23 10.97 2.59
N LYS A 33 -11.51 10.08 3.56
CA LYS A 33 -11.01 10.16 4.94
C LYS A 33 -9.97 9.09 5.25
N GLY A 34 -9.51 8.38 4.23
CA GLY A 34 -8.48 7.37 4.33
C GLY A 34 -7.22 7.85 5.04
N LEU A 35 -6.66 6.97 5.86
CA LEU A 35 -5.43 7.19 6.62
C LEU A 35 -4.31 6.28 6.10
N PRO A 36 -3.05 6.74 6.12
CA PRO A 36 -1.91 5.88 5.83
C PRO A 36 -1.72 4.81 6.92
N PRO A 37 -1.02 3.70 6.61
CA PRO A 37 -0.39 3.39 5.33
C PRO A 37 -1.38 2.77 4.32
N GLN A 38 -1.19 3.11 3.05
CA GLN A 38 -1.94 2.59 1.90
C GLN A 38 -0.95 2.10 0.86
N LEU A 39 -1.12 0.86 0.38
CA LEU A 39 -0.20 0.22 -0.55
C LEU A 39 -0.78 0.19 -1.96
N PHE A 40 0.08 0.53 -2.91
CA PHE A 40 -0.19 0.52 -4.34
C PHE A 40 0.96 -0.18 -5.06
N ASN A 41 0.64 -0.84 -6.17
CA ASN A 41 1.61 -1.31 -7.14
C ASN A 41 1.42 -0.52 -8.45
N GLY A 42 2.24 0.51 -8.66
CA GLY A 42 1.96 1.50 -9.70
C GLY A 42 0.65 2.24 -9.41
N ASP A 43 -0.30 2.18 -10.36
CA ASP A 43 -1.64 2.80 -10.21
C ASP A 43 -2.66 1.86 -9.54
N ASP A 44 -2.28 0.61 -9.30
CA ASP A 44 -3.16 -0.42 -8.78
C ASP A 44 -3.20 -0.40 -7.25
N TYR A 45 -4.35 -0.08 -6.67
CA TYR A 45 -4.54 -0.16 -5.22
C TYR A 45 -4.48 -1.62 -4.74
N CYS A 46 -3.65 -1.90 -3.74
CA CYS A 46 -3.51 -3.22 -3.11
C CYS A 46 -4.35 -3.31 -1.84
N GLY A 47 -4.20 -2.34 -0.92
CA GLY A 47 -4.93 -2.32 0.34
C GLY A 47 -4.24 -1.49 1.43
N ASP A 48 -4.87 -1.49 2.59
CA ASP A 48 -4.40 -0.84 3.81
C ASP A 48 -3.48 -1.76 4.63
N PHE A 49 -3.07 -1.27 5.81
CA PHE A 49 -2.27 -2.06 6.74
C PHE A 49 -2.93 -3.37 7.17
N ALA A 50 -4.23 -3.38 7.44
CA ALA A 50 -4.91 -4.55 7.98
C ALA A 50 -4.91 -5.69 6.96
N LYS A 51 -5.21 -5.38 5.69
CA LYS A 51 -5.13 -6.35 4.61
C LYS A 51 -3.70 -6.81 4.32
N PHE A 52 -2.73 -5.92 4.46
CA PHE A 52 -1.32 -6.28 4.33
C PHE A 52 -0.91 -7.29 5.40
N ASP A 53 -1.28 -7.06 6.66
CA ASP A 53 -0.96 -7.94 7.78
C ASP A 53 -1.62 -9.31 7.61
N GLU A 54 -2.91 -9.33 7.25
CA GLU A 54 -3.63 -10.56 6.89
C GLU A 54 -2.93 -11.33 5.77
N ALA A 55 -2.51 -10.66 4.69
CA ALA A 55 -1.79 -11.29 3.59
C ALA A 55 -0.40 -11.81 3.97
N VAL A 56 0.25 -11.22 4.99
CA VAL A 56 1.50 -11.72 5.54
C VAL A 56 1.25 -12.99 6.36
N GLU A 57 0.23 -13.00 7.22
CA GLU A 57 -0.17 -14.16 8.02
C GLU A 57 -0.60 -15.35 7.14
N ASP A 58 -1.32 -15.06 6.05
CA ASP A 58 -1.79 -16.06 5.07
C ASP A 58 -0.72 -16.51 4.07
N GLU A 59 0.52 -15.98 4.15
CA GLU A 59 1.59 -16.18 3.17
C GLU A 59 1.24 -15.75 1.72
N LYS A 60 0.21 -14.92 1.53
CA LYS A 60 -0.28 -14.41 0.23
C LYS A 60 0.23 -13.01 -0.12
N LEU A 61 1.33 -12.56 0.48
CA LEU A 61 1.81 -11.20 0.30
C LEU A 61 2.06 -10.83 -1.18
N GLU A 62 2.59 -11.74 -1.99
CA GLU A 62 2.86 -11.44 -3.42
C GLU A 62 1.58 -11.24 -4.23
N GLU A 63 0.51 -11.99 -3.91
CA GLU A 63 -0.81 -11.83 -4.53
C GLU A 63 -1.45 -10.50 -4.09
N PHE A 64 -1.38 -10.18 -2.79
CA PHE A 64 -1.84 -8.91 -2.25
C PHE A 64 -1.15 -7.71 -2.92
N LEU A 65 0.16 -7.78 -3.11
CA LEU A 65 0.95 -6.75 -3.79
C LEU A 65 0.81 -6.78 -5.32
N LYS A 66 0.01 -7.70 -5.89
CA LYS A 66 -0.18 -7.85 -7.35
C LYS A 66 1.15 -8.05 -8.10
N LEU A 67 2.08 -8.80 -7.51
CA LEU A 67 3.38 -9.13 -8.11
C LEU A 67 3.34 -10.43 -8.95
N LYS A 68 2.17 -11.07 -8.99
CA LYS A 68 1.87 -12.33 -9.69
C LYS A 68 0.58 -12.20 -10.49
#